data_AF-A0A7K9RXV8-F1
#
_entry.id   AF-A0A7K9RXV8-F1
#
_cell.length_a   1.000
_cell.length_b   1.000
_cell.length_c   1.000
_cell.angle_alpha   90.00
_cell.angle_beta   90.00
_cell.angle_gamma   90.00
#
_symmetry.space_group_name_H-M   'P 1'
#
loop_
_entity.id
_entity.type
_entity.pdbx_description
1 polymer ?
#
loop_
_entity_poly.entity_id
_entity_poly.type
_entity_poly.pdbx_seq_one_letter_code
_entity_poly.pdbx_strand_id
1 'polypeptide(L)'
;QARKMKGLLPELLEFLGFWSWDISVMAMDTCCNVLEQLKKSEASSMAVKVVQRLWRLFDEEEDRVRERSICLFRDLLGKTVWRDMKAMRRNSWEVLVQLVLHMSDQAPSVAK
;
A
#
# COMPACT_ATOMS: atom_id res chain seq x y z
N GLN A 1 17.91 6.35 -12.64
CA GLN A 1 16.91 5.42 -13.23
C GLN A 1 15.51 5.54 -12.61
N ALA A 2 15.38 5.67 -11.28
CA ALA A 2 14.08 5.68 -10.57
C ALA A 2 13.02 6.68 -11.12
N ARG A 3 13.45 7.84 -11.62
CA ARG A 3 12.54 8.88 -12.16
C ARG A 3 11.76 8.44 -13.41
N LYS A 4 12.27 7.47 -14.19
CA LYS A 4 11.54 6.85 -15.32
C LYS A 4 10.53 5.80 -14.84
N MET A 5 10.77 5.17 -13.69
CA MET A 5 9.93 4.09 -13.14
C MET A 5 8.72 4.61 -12.35
N LYS A 6 8.69 5.91 -11.98
CA LYS A 6 7.60 6.50 -11.18
C LYS A 6 6.20 6.29 -11.78
N GLY A 7 6.08 6.27 -13.11
CA GLY A 7 4.79 6.08 -13.80
C GLY A 7 4.25 4.66 -13.65
N LEU A 8 5.14 3.68 -13.51
CA LEU A 8 4.82 2.25 -13.48
C LEU A 8 4.49 1.75 -12.08
N LEU A 9 4.82 2.50 -11.03
CA LEU A 9 4.61 2.04 -9.64
C LEU A 9 3.15 1.69 -9.33
N PRO A 10 2.16 2.53 -9.70
CA PRO A 10 0.78 2.18 -9.42
C PRO A 10 0.37 0.90 -10.18
N GLU A 11 0.79 0.76 -11.44
CA GLU A 11 0.44 -0.38 -12.30
C GLU A 11 1.06 -1.67 -11.76
N LEU A 12 2.33 -1.62 -11.34
CA LEU A 12 3.02 -2.72 -10.66
C LEU A 12 2.21 -3.25 -9.45
N LEU A 13 1.68 -2.33 -8.64
CA LEU A 13 0.91 -2.69 -7.45
C LEU A 13 -0.43 -3.36 -7.75
N GLU A 14 -1.01 -3.09 -8.92
CA GLU A 14 -2.29 -3.67 -9.34
C GLU A 14 -2.17 -5.17 -9.64
N PHE A 15 -0.97 -5.62 -10.01
CA PHE A 15 -0.71 -7.01 -10.36
C PHE A 15 -0.10 -7.85 -9.24
N LEU A 16 0.17 -7.27 -8.07
CA LEU A 16 0.90 -7.97 -6.99
C LEU A 16 0.16 -9.21 -6.46
N GLY A 17 -1.17 -9.21 -6.43
CA GLY A 17 -1.94 -10.38 -6.01
C GLY A 17 -1.88 -11.56 -6.99
N PHE A 18 -1.30 -11.36 -8.19
CA PHE A 18 -1.14 -12.41 -9.21
C PHE A 18 0.28 -12.97 -9.28
N TRP A 19 1.22 -12.38 -8.54
CA TRP A 19 2.63 -12.75 -8.56
C TRP A 19 2.95 -13.71 -7.42
N SER A 20 4.12 -14.37 -7.50
CA SER A 20 4.58 -15.11 -6.33
C SER A 20 4.86 -14.14 -5.18
N TRP A 21 4.64 -14.62 -3.96
CA TRP A 21 4.74 -13.80 -2.75
C TRP A 21 6.07 -13.05 -2.64
N ASP A 22 7.18 -13.71 -3.00
CA ASP A 22 8.52 -13.10 -3.01
C ASP A 22 8.62 -11.93 -4.00
N ILE A 23 8.04 -12.06 -5.19
CA ILE A 23 8.03 -10.99 -6.19
C ILE A 23 7.15 -9.84 -5.70
N SER A 24 6.02 -10.15 -5.05
CA SER A 24 5.11 -9.14 -4.52
C SER A 24 5.77 -8.29 -3.43
N VAL A 25 6.47 -8.92 -2.51
CA VAL A 25 7.27 -8.25 -1.47
C VAL A 25 8.39 -7.41 -2.08
N MET A 26 9.15 -7.96 -3.03
CA MET A 26 10.23 -7.23 -3.71
C MET A 26 9.72 -5.99 -4.46
N ALA A 27 8.54 -6.07 -5.07
CA ALA A 27 7.93 -4.95 -5.76
C ALA A 27 7.44 -3.86 -4.78
N MET A 28 6.90 -4.24 -3.62
CA MET A 28 6.58 -3.30 -2.54
C MET A 28 7.82 -2.57 -2.03
N ASP A 29 8.93 -3.29 -1.84
CA ASP A 29 10.22 -2.70 -1.43
C ASP A 29 10.77 -1.74 -2.48
N THR A 30 10.66 -2.14 -3.75
CA THR A 30 11.05 -1.29 -4.88
C THR A 30 10.20 -0.01 -4.92
N CYS A 31 8.91 -0.09 -4.62
CA CYS A 31 8.05 1.09 -4.51
C CYS A 31 8.57 2.07 -3.44
N CYS A 32 8.89 1.58 -2.23
CA CYS A 32 9.49 2.41 -1.16
C CYS A 32 10.77 3.08 -1.63
N ASN A 33 11.70 2.31 -2.18
CA ASN A 33 13.00 2.80 -2.64
C ASN A 33 12.86 3.88 -3.73
N VAL A 34 11.93 3.70 -4.67
CA VAL A 34 11.67 4.72 -5.70
C VAL A 34 11.06 5.97 -5.09
N LEU A 35 10.09 5.85 -4.17
CA LEU A 35 9.46 7.00 -3.51
C LEU A 35 10.46 7.83 -2.70
N GLU A 36 11.47 7.20 -2.09
CA GLU A 36 12.54 7.89 -1.35
C GLU A 36 13.46 8.73 -2.23
N GLN A 37 13.56 8.39 -3.51
CA GLN A 37 14.35 9.14 -4.49
C GLN A 37 13.57 10.30 -5.14
N LEU A 38 12.26 10.41 -4.88
CA LEU A 38 11.42 11.47 -5.43
C LEU A 38 11.45 12.72 -4.54
N LYS A 39 11.14 13.87 -5.14
CA LYS A 39 10.87 15.08 -4.35
C LYS A 39 9.65 14.85 -3.45
N LYS A 40 9.64 15.42 -2.24
CA LYS A 40 8.53 15.23 -1.27
C LYS A 40 7.13 15.38 -1.87
N SER A 41 6.90 16.40 -2.71
CA SER A 41 5.59 16.62 -3.34
C SER A 41 5.25 15.55 -4.39
N GLU A 42 6.25 15.05 -5.14
CA GLU A 42 6.06 13.96 -6.11
C GLU A 42 5.82 12.63 -5.37
N ALA A 43 6.59 12.35 -4.33
CA ALA A 43 6.45 11.18 -3.48
C ALA A 43 5.06 11.13 -2.82
N SER A 44 4.60 12.26 -2.27
CA SER A 44 3.27 12.38 -1.66
C SER A 44 2.14 12.12 -2.65
N SER A 45 2.19 12.73 -3.84
CA SER A 45 1.18 12.48 -4.88
C SER A 45 1.16 11.02 -5.33
N MET A 46 2.33 10.40 -5.43
CA MET A 46 2.43 8.98 -5.76
C MET A 46 1.92 8.08 -4.64
N ALA A 47 2.25 8.39 -3.39
CA ALA A 47 1.81 7.64 -2.22
C ALA A 47 0.28 7.53 -2.16
N VAL A 48 -0.42 8.62 -2.45
CA VAL A 48 -1.89 8.62 -2.53
C VAL A 48 -2.44 7.62 -3.56
N LYS A 49 -1.78 7.48 -4.72
CA LYS A 49 -2.19 6.52 -5.77
C LYS A 49 -1.90 5.08 -5.39
N VAL A 50 -0.74 4.88 -4.75
CA VAL A 50 -0.27 3.59 -4.27
C VAL A 50 -1.22 3.03 -3.20
N VAL A 51 -1.62 3.85 -2.22
CA VAL A 51 -2.55 3.44 -1.14
C VAL A 51 -3.87 2.88 -1.67
N GLN A 52 -4.43 3.44 -2.75
CA GLN A 52 -5.68 2.95 -3.35
C GLN A 52 -5.60 1.52 -3.90
N ARG A 53 -4.39 0.99 -4.10
CA ARG A 53 -4.16 -0.34 -4.70
C ARG A 53 -3.69 -1.36 -3.68
N LEU A 54 -3.29 -0.90 -2.51
CA LEU A 54 -2.72 -1.72 -1.43
C LEU A 54 -3.77 -2.57 -0.70
N TRP A 55 -5.03 -2.16 -0.71
CA TRP A 55 -6.07 -2.81 0.09
C TRP A 55 -6.26 -4.30 -0.22
N ARG A 56 -6.07 -4.70 -1.49
CA ARG A 56 -6.18 -6.11 -1.90
C ARG A 56 -5.16 -7.00 -1.21
N LEU A 57 -4.01 -6.43 -0.83
CA LEU A 57 -2.90 -7.15 -0.22
C LEU A 57 -3.05 -7.31 1.30
N PHE A 58 -4.11 -6.76 1.88
CA PHE A 58 -4.35 -6.84 3.33
C PHE A 58 -5.10 -8.11 3.73
N ASP A 59 -5.67 -8.80 2.75
CA ASP A 59 -6.43 -10.06 2.92
C ASP A 59 -5.72 -11.25 2.24
N GLU A 60 -4.44 -11.09 1.89
CA GLU A 60 -3.65 -12.16 1.29
C GLU A 60 -3.39 -13.28 2.31
N GLU A 61 -3.50 -14.54 1.85
CA GLU A 61 -3.31 -15.73 2.68
C GLU A 61 -1.89 -15.79 3.26
N GLU A 62 -0.89 -15.37 2.49
CA GLU A 62 0.50 -15.36 2.92
C GLU A 62 0.77 -14.19 3.88
N ASP A 63 1.03 -14.51 5.15
CA ASP A 63 1.25 -13.54 6.22
C ASP A 63 2.37 -12.53 5.86
N ARG A 64 3.44 -12.96 5.19
CA ARG A 64 4.52 -12.07 4.78
C ARG A 64 4.06 -10.96 3.83
N VAL A 65 3.16 -11.27 2.90
CA VAL A 65 2.61 -10.28 1.96
C VAL A 65 1.72 -9.30 2.72
N ARG A 66 0.90 -9.81 3.63
CA ARG A 66 -0.01 -9.03 4.48
C ARG A 66 0.73 -8.07 5.42
N GLU A 67 1.71 -8.57 6.15
CA GLU A 67 2.52 -7.76 7.07
C GLU A 67 3.28 -6.67 6.31
N ARG A 68 3.86 -7.02 5.16
CA ARG A 68 4.62 -6.06 4.37
C ARG A 68 3.74 -5.00 3.75
N SER A 69 2.55 -5.36 3.27
CA SER A 69 1.59 -4.43 2.69
C SER A 69 1.09 -3.43 3.75
N ILE A 70 0.79 -3.88 4.97
CA ILE A 70 0.43 -3.01 6.10
C ILE A 70 1.58 -2.08 6.49
N CYS A 71 2.82 -2.58 6.53
CA CYS A 71 4.00 -1.74 6.78
C CYS A 71 4.18 -0.67 5.70
N LEU A 72 4.06 -1.05 4.42
CA LEU A 72 4.14 -0.13 3.30
C LEU A 72 3.05 0.95 3.42
N PHE A 73 1.81 0.60 3.75
CA PHE A 73 0.74 1.56 3.97
C PHE A 73 1.09 2.60 5.05
N ARG A 74 1.61 2.17 6.20
CA ARG A 74 2.09 3.08 7.25
C ARG A 74 3.18 4.03 6.74
N ASP A 75 4.14 3.51 6.00
CA ASP A 75 5.26 4.31 5.48
C ASP A 75 4.77 5.37 4.46
N LEU A 76 3.73 5.06 3.69
CA LEU A 76 3.09 5.97 2.73
C LEU A 76 2.33 7.10 3.43
N LEU A 77 1.65 6.82 4.54
CA LEU A 77 1.02 7.85 5.38
C LEU A 77 2.07 8.88 5.83
N GLY A 78 3.23 8.41 6.28
CA GLY A 78 4.34 9.28 6.72
C GLY A 78 4.95 10.14 5.61
N LYS A 79 4.80 9.76 4.34
CA LYS A 79 5.31 10.51 3.17
C LYS A 79 4.31 11.54 2.63
N THR A 80 3.10 11.63 3.19
CA THR A 80 2.05 12.53 2.70
C THR A 80 2.27 13.97 3.16
N VAL A 81 2.20 14.92 2.23
CA VAL A 81 2.23 16.36 2.55
C VAL A 81 0.82 16.96 2.62
N TRP A 82 0.69 18.12 3.25
CA TRP A 82 -0.60 18.80 3.48
C TRP A 82 -1.50 18.89 2.25
N ARG A 83 -0.90 19.21 1.09
CA ARG A 83 -1.61 19.31 -0.21
C ARG A 83 -2.40 18.05 -0.55
N ASP A 84 -1.83 16.88 -0.27
CA ASP A 84 -2.40 15.59 -0.65
C ASP A 84 -3.15 14.91 0.51
N MET A 85 -3.10 15.48 1.72
CA MET A 85 -3.66 14.90 2.94
C MET A 85 -5.16 14.62 2.84
N LYS A 86 -5.93 15.49 2.16
CA LYS A 86 -7.36 15.25 1.94
C LYS A 86 -7.62 13.98 1.12
N ALA A 87 -6.84 13.79 0.04
CA ALA A 87 -6.96 12.60 -0.80
C ALA A 87 -6.45 11.35 -0.07
N MET A 88 -5.34 11.47 0.65
CA MET A 88 -4.80 10.39 1.46
C MET A 88 -5.81 9.92 2.51
N ARG A 89 -6.42 10.85 3.26
CA ARG A 89 -7.43 10.51 4.28
C ARG A 89 -8.62 9.75 3.69
N ARG A 90 -9.14 10.21 2.53
CA ARG A 90 -10.23 9.52 1.84
C ARG A 90 -9.84 8.09 1.47
N ASN A 91 -8.70 7.91 0.83
CA ASN A 91 -8.25 6.59 0.38
C ASN A 91 -7.92 5.67 1.57
N SER A 92 -7.31 6.22 2.61
CA SER A 92 -6.96 5.49 3.83
C SER A 92 -8.19 5.03 4.60
N TRP A 93 -9.28 5.80 4.56
CA TRP A 93 -10.53 5.41 5.22
C TRP A 93 -11.07 4.10 4.67
N GLU A 94 -11.12 3.94 3.35
CA GLU A 94 -11.60 2.71 2.70
C GLU A 94 -10.74 1.50 3.11
N VAL A 95 -9.41 1.67 3.08
CA VAL A 95 -8.46 0.61 3.45
C VAL A 95 -8.55 0.24 4.94
N LEU A 96 -8.63 1.25 5.83
CA LEU A 96 -8.71 1.02 7.27
C LEU A 96 -10.02 0.37 7.69
N VAL A 97 -11.14 0.72 7.06
CA VAL A 97 -12.43 0.08 7.32
C VAL A 97 -12.34 -1.42 7.01
N GLN A 98 -11.77 -1.80 5.86
CA GLN A 98 -11.60 -3.20 5.51
C GLN A 98 -10.69 -3.94 6.50
N LEU A 99 -9.57 -3.34 6.89
CA LEU A 99 -8.65 -3.95 7.85
C LEU A 99 -9.32 -4.20 9.21
N VAL A 100 -10.11 -3.23 9.70
CA VAL A 100 -10.83 -3.37 10.98
C VAL A 100 -11.90 -4.47 10.90
N LEU A 101 -12.63 -4.55 9.78
CA LEU A 101 -13.63 -5.60 9.57
C LEU A 101 -12.96 -6.99 9.53
N HIS A 102 -11.87 -7.15 8.79
CA HIS A 102 -11.12 -8.41 8.72
C HIS A 102 -10.62 -8.87 10.10
N MET A 103 -10.05 -7.97 10.90
CA MET A 103 -9.64 -8.29 12.28
C MET A 103 -10.81 -8.71 13.17
N SER A 104 -12.01 -8.19 12.89
CA SER A 104 -13.23 -8.54 13.62
C SER A 104 -13.79 -9.90 13.19
N ASP A 105 -13.71 -10.24 11.90
CA ASP A 105 -14.12 -11.54 11.37
C ASP A 105 -13.21 -12.68 11.86
N GLN A 106 -11.91 -12.42 12.02
CA GLN A 106 -10.97 -13.37 12.63
C GLN A 106 -11.11 -13.48 14.16
N ALA A 107 -11.94 -12.63 14.79
CA ALA A 107 -12.19 -12.74 16.22
C ALA A 107 -12.99 -14.01 16.52
N PRO A 108 -12.59 -14.82 17.53
CA PRO A 108 -13.29 -16.07 17.87
C PRO A 108 -14.78 -15.92 18.21
N SER A 109 -15.21 -14.70 18.57
CA SER A 109 -16.61 -14.38 18.88
C SER A 109 -17.49 -14.20 17.65
N VAL A 110 -16.89 -14.01 16.47
CA VAL A 110 -17.58 -13.73 15.20
C VAL A 110 -17.33 -14.83 14.17
N ALA A 111 -16.13 -15.43 14.16
CA ALA A 111 -15.83 -16.63 13.38
C ALA A 111 -16.72 -17.79 13.84
N LYS A 112 -17.66 -18.20 12.97
CA LYS A 112 -18.47 -19.42 13.11
C LYS A 112 -17.92 -20.53 12.25
#